data_AF-A0A3D1X843-F1
#
_entry.id   AF-A0A3D1X843-F1
#
_cell.length_a   1.000
_cell.length_b   1.000
_cell.length_c   1.000
_cell.angle_alpha   90.00
_cell.angle_beta   90.00
_cell.angle_gamma   90.00
#
_symmetry.space_group_name_H-M   'P 1'
#
loop_
_entity.id
_entity.type
_entity.pdbx_description
1 polymer ?
#
loop_
_entity_poly.entity_id
_entity_poly.type
_entity_poly.pdbx_seq_one_letter_code
_entity_poly.pdbx_strand_id
1 'polypeptide(L)'
;MTHPYKTREGGATVTIFVPYDCRNHCPFCVNKQEYAHAEGFSVEAILESIAVMNEITPYCDFVFTGGEPFANLKALQRMLDAIPTTHKVYINTTFPVQPGCSAEEMLAFTERNRDKITCINVSRHLTKYVEESPDEIVARIATPKRVNCVLYMDYPADELTDYAERWRKYNIPVQFRYDYTETTPENLYQEEGDKILVDLKKRFAYKGLDGCRMRNGYHFDYKGLHMTYHKTLPYSTIVETGDDGVTYDILYDILIKQTGEIHSDWTGVKLDVDAYRKAVYEPYDLRVLEGTVDF
;
A
#
# COMPACT_ATOMS: atom_id res chain seq x y z
N MET A 1 -20.40 4.01 17.22
CA MET A 1 -19.81 2.66 17.20
C MET A 1 -20.85 1.65 17.61
N THR A 2 -20.88 0.50 16.93
CA THR A 2 -21.70 -0.65 17.29
C THR A 2 -20.91 -1.69 18.08
N HIS A 3 -19.60 -1.82 17.85
CA HIS A 3 -18.73 -2.82 18.50
C HIS A 3 -17.40 -2.22 19.01
N PRO A 4 -16.73 -2.84 19.99
CA PRO A 4 -15.35 -2.51 20.34
C PRO A 4 -14.37 -2.83 19.22
N TYR A 5 -13.26 -2.10 19.16
CA TYR A 5 -12.21 -2.35 18.17
C TYR A 5 -11.27 -3.50 18.58
N LYS A 6 -10.82 -4.24 17.57
CA LYS A 6 -9.71 -5.20 17.66
C LYS A 6 -8.72 -4.95 16.51
N THR A 7 -7.44 -5.25 16.69
CA THR A 7 -6.44 -5.09 15.64
C THR A 7 -5.24 -6.02 15.88
N ARG A 8 -4.35 -6.14 14.90
CA ARG A 8 -3.13 -6.95 15.02
C ARG A 8 -2.16 -6.35 16.04
N GLU A 9 -1.28 -7.16 16.63
CA GLU A 9 -0.13 -6.70 17.39
C GLU A 9 0.67 -5.68 16.56
N GLY A 10 0.95 -4.52 17.18
CA GLY A 10 1.52 -3.35 16.52
C GLY A 10 0.50 -2.34 16.02
N GLY A 11 -0.76 -2.73 15.89
CA GLY A 11 -1.86 -1.86 15.46
C GLY A 11 -2.17 -1.99 13.97
N ALA A 12 -3.24 -1.31 13.57
CA ALA A 12 -3.64 -1.20 12.17
C ALA A 12 -2.60 -0.37 11.40
N THR A 13 -2.48 -0.62 10.10
CA THR A 13 -1.64 0.21 9.24
C THR A 13 -2.23 1.62 9.18
N VAL A 14 -1.42 2.65 9.37
CA VAL A 14 -1.85 4.03 9.23
C VAL A 14 -1.50 4.54 7.84
N THR A 15 -2.50 4.61 6.97
CA THR A 15 -2.35 5.10 5.59
C THR A 15 -2.61 6.60 5.54
N ILE A 16 -1.59 7.37 5.15
CA ILE A 16 -1.62 8.83 5.08
C ILE A 16 -1.80 9.27 3.63
N PHE A 17 -2.85 10.03 3.38
CA PHE A 17 -3.07 10.73 2.11
C PHE A 17 -2.38 12.08 2.15
N VAL A 18 -1.39 12.28 1.29
CA VAL A 18 -0.68 13.57 1.25
C VAL A 18 -1.61 14.71 0.83
N PRO A 19 -1.46 15.92 1.39
CA PRO A 19 -2.41 17.02 1.19
C PRO A 19 -2.13 17.82 -0.10
N TYR A 20 -1.66 17.16 -1.15
CA TYR A 20 -1.31 17.78 -2.41
C TYR A 20 -1.48 16.81 -3.58
N ASP A 21 -1.90 17.36 -4.72
CA ASP A 21 -2.29 16.59 -5.90
C ASP A 21 -1.11 15.91 -6.61
N CYS A 22 -1.44 14.79 -7.26
CA CYS A 22 -0.54 13.95 -8.04
C CYS A 22 -0.05 14.63 -9.33
N ARG A 23 -0.86 15.52 -9.91
CA ARG A 23 -0.74 16.04 -11.30
C ARG A 23 -0.73 14.97 -12.40
N ASN A 24 -0.58 13.69 -12.05
CA ASN A 24 -0.79 12.56 -12.95
C ASN A 24 -2.28 12.26 -13.10
N HIS A 25 -2.70 11.96 -14.32
CA HIS A 25 -4.11 11.77 -14.66
C HIS A 25 -4.44 10.30 -14.89
N CYS A 26 -3.95 9.40 -14.03
CA CYS A 26 -4.20 7.96 -14.15
C CYS A 26 -5.73 7.69 -14.27
N PRO A 27 -6.19 6.92 -15.25
CA PRO A 27 -7.62 6.73 -15.51
C PRO A 27 -8.34 5.93 -14.40
N PHE A 28 -7.61 5.14 -13.64
CA PHE A 28 -8.10 4.30 -12.54
C PHE A 28 -7.87 4.91 -11.15
N CYS A 29 -7.45 6.18 -11.05
CA CYS A 29 -7.22 6.81 -9.75
C CYS A 29 -8.55 7.08 -9.04
N VAL A 30 -8.89 6.24 -8.05
CA VAL A 30 -10.15 6.35 -7.29
C VAL A 30 -10.24 7.63 -6.46
N ASN A 31 -9.12 8.19 -6.01
CA ASN A 31 -9.09 9.37 -5.15
C ASN A 31 -9.06 10.68 -5.93
N LYS A 32 -9.00 10.64 -7.27
CA LYS A 32 -8.82 11.83 -8.12
C LYS A 32 -9.89 12.90 -7.87
N GLN A 33 -11.12 12.48 -7.60
CA GLN A 33 -12.22 13.42 -7.31
C GLN A 33 -11.98 14.21 -6.02
N GLU A 34 -11.39 13.60 -4.98
CA GLU A 34 -11.07 14.31 -3.75
C GLU A 34 -10.00 15.39 -3.98
N TYR A 35 -8.98 15.09 -4.80
CA TYR A 35 -7.89 16.05 -5.10
C TYR A 35 -8.31 17.21 -6.01
N ALA A 36 -9.49 17.14 -6.64
CA ALA A 36 -10.06 18.27 -7.37
C ALA A 36 -10.57 19.39 -6.44
N HIS A 37 -10.76 19.08 -5.15
CA HIS A 37 -11.27 19.97 -4.11
C HIS A 37 -10.26 20.05 -2.95
N ALA A 38 -9.25 20.90 -3.12
CA ALA A 38 -8.16 21.03 -2.15
C ALA A 38 -8.53 21.84 -0.89
N GLU A 39 -9.78 22.29 -0.76
CA GLU A 39 -10.25 23.02 0.41
C GLU A 39 -10.07 22.18 1.68
N GLY A 40 -9.34 22.74 2.65
CA GLY A 40 -9.08 22.09 3.94
C GLY A 40 -7.91 21.11 3.95
N PHE A 41 -7.21 20.89 2.83
CA PHE A 41 -5.99 20.09 2.81
C PHE A 41 -4.90 20.75 3.66
N SER A 42 -4.27 20.00 4.56
CA SER A 42 -3.37 20.58 5.56
C SER A 42 -2.27 19.63 6.00
N VAL A 43 -1.02 20.04 5.79
CA VAL A 43 0.15 19.36 6.36
C VAL A 43 0.10 19.41 7.89
N GLU A 44 -0.30 20.53 8.48
CA GLU A 44 -0.34 20.67 9.95
C GLU A 44 -1.36 19.73 10.59
N ALA A 45 -2.55 19.62 10.00
CA ALA A 45 -3.57 18.71 10.52
C ALA A 45 -3.15 17.24 10.39
N ILE A 46 -2.44 16.89 9.31
CA ILE A 46 -1.87 15.55 9.17
C ILE A 46 -0.79 15.30 10.23
N LEU A 47 0.08 16.28 10.52
CA LEU A 47 1.10 16.15 11.58
C LEU A 47 0.47 15.92 12.96
N GLU A 48 -0.63 16.62 13.27
CA GLU A 48 -1.41 16.40 14.49
C GLU A 48 -1.96 14.97 14.54
N SER A 49 -2.53 14.49 13.44
CA SER A 49 -3.06 13.13 13.35
C SER A 49 -1.99 12.04 13.42
N ILE A 50 -0.80 12.28 12.85
CA ILE A 50 0.37 11.39 13.03
C ILE A 50 0.73 11.32 14.52
N ALA A 51 0.76 12.46 15.21
CA ALA A 51 1.08 12.51 16.64
C ALA A 51 0.05 11.72 17.47
N VAL A 52 -1.24 11.87 17.18
CA VAL A 52 -2.32 11.07 17.80
C VAL A 52 -2.11 9.59 17.55
N MET A 53 -1.88 9.18 16.30
CA MET A 53 -1.71 7.76 15.97
C MET A 53 -0.46 7.17 16.62
N ASN A 54 0.67 7.88 16.63
CA ASN A 54 1.88 7.45 17.32
C ASN A 54 1.66 7.30 18.85
N GLU A 55 0.90 8.20 19.47
CA GLU A 55 0.60 8.12 20.91
C GLU A 55 -0.17 6.83 21.26
N ILE A 56 -1.10 6.41 20.38
CA ILE A 56 -2.04 5.31 20.65
C ILE A 56 -1.63 3.99 20.04
N THR A 57 -0.66 4.00 19.12
CA THR A 57 -0.09 2.80 18.49
C THR A 57 1.44 2.82 18.61
N PRO A 58 2.05 2.09 19.56
CA PRO A 58 3.48 2.25 19.84
C PRO A 58 4.41 1.64 18.76
N TYR A 59 3.91 0.77 17.87
CA TYR A 59 4.69 0.19 16.76
C TYR A 59 3.81 -0.29 15.58
N CYS A 60 3.26 0.62 14.77
CA CYS A 60 2.52 0.27 13.55
C CYS A 60 3.30 0.56 12.25
N ASP A 61 2.72 0.14 11.13
CA ASP A 61 3.17 0.53 9.79
C ASP A 61 2.50 1.84 9.37
N PHE A 62 3.27 2.85 8.96
CA PHE A 62 2.77 4.05 8.30
C PHE A 62 2.99 3.96 6.78
N VAL A 63 1.99 4.34 5.99
CA VAL A 63 2.06 4.28 4.53
C VAL A 63 1.66 5.63 3.92
N PHE A 64 2.61 6.33 3.29
CA PHE A 64 2.29 7.53 2.51
C PHE A 64 1.72 7.14 1.13
N THR A 65 0.60 7.75 0.75
CA THR A 65 -0.10 7.53 -0.51
C THR A 65 -0.92 8.76 -0.89
N GLY A 66 -1.89 8.61 -1.80
CA GLY A 66 -2.88 9.63 -2.12
C GLY A 66 -2.59 10.28 -3.46
N GLY A 67 -2.31 11.57 -3.47
CA GLY A 67 -1.87 12.31 -4.64
C GLY A 67 -0.53 11.77 -5.13
N GLU A 68 0.55 12.50 -4.91
CA GLU A 68 1.89 11.99 -5.19
C GLU A 68 2.83 12.40 -4.07
N PRO A 69 3.24 11.50 -3.16
CA PRO A 69 4.10 11.85 -2.04
C PRO A 69 5.36 12.64 -2.44
N PHE A 70 5.98 12.28 -3.58
CA PHE A 70 7.19 12.94 -4.08
C PHE A 70 6.93 14.32 -4.72
N ALA A 71 5.68 14.75 -4.89
CA ALA A 71 5.35 16.07 -5.45
C ALA A 71 5.73 17.25 -4.55
N ASN A 72 5.92 17.01 -3.26
CA ASN A 72 6.41 18.01 -2.33
C ASN A 72 7.34 17.39 -1.28
N LEU A 73 8.63 17.29 -1.63
CA LEU A 73 9.65 16.69 -0.76
C LEU A 73 9.80 17.40 0.59
N LYS A 74 9.52 18.71 0.67
CA LYS A 74 9.58 19.46 1.93
C LYS A 74 8.45 19.06 2.87
N ALA A 75 7.22 18.98 2.36
CA ALA A 75 6.08 18.53 3.14
C ALA A 75 6.23 17.04 3.52
N LEU A 76 6.66 16.20 2.59
CA LEU A 76 6.92 14.79 2.84
C LEU A 76 7.98 14.60 3.94
N GLN A 77 9.09 15.36 3.91
CA GLN A 77 10.11 15.29 4.96
C GLN A 77 9.53 15.63 6.32
N ARG A 78 8.73 16.70 6.43
CA ARG A 78 8.11 17.09 7.70
C ARG A 78 7.23 15.99 8.28
N MET A 79 6.40 15.36 7.44
CA MET A 79 5.54 14.25 7.87
C MET A 79 6.36 12.99 8.21
N LEU A 80 7.45 12.73 7.48
CA LEU A 80 8.35 11.61 7.75
C LEU A 80 9.10 11.78 9.08
N ASP A 81 9.56 13.00 9.38
CA ASP A 81 10.26 13.35 10.62
C ASP A 81 9.35 13.24 11.85
N ALA A 82 8.04 13.44 11.67
CA ALA A 82 7.05 13.35 12.74
C ALA A 82 6.73 11.91 13.16
N ILE A 83 7.00 10.92 12.31
CA ILE A 83 6.82 9.50 12.64
C ILE A 83 8.07 9.03 13.41
N PRO A 84 7.97 8.43 14.61
CA PRO A 84 9.15 7.89 15.31
C PRO A 84 9.75 6.64 14.64
N THR A 85 11.01 6.32 14.93
CA THR A 85 11.73 5.17 14.33
C THR A 85 11.31 3.80 14.87
N THR A 86 10.41 3.77 15.86
CA THR A 86 9.73 2.55 16.32
C THR A 86 8.76 2.00 15.27
N HIS A 87 8.35 2.84 14.32
CA HIS A 87 7.45 2.50 13.23
C HIS A 87 8.19 2.12 11.95
N LYS A 88 7.54 1.29 11.14
CA LYS A 88 7.91 1.08 9.75
C LYS A 88 7.23 2.12 8.88
N VAL A 89 7.91 2.57 7.82
CA VAL A 89 7.37 3.56 6.89
C VAL A 89 7.46 3.08 5.47
N TYR A 90 6.33 3.07 4.77
CA TYR A 90 6.23 2.75 3.37
C TYR A 90 5.77 3.97 2.58
N ILE A 91 6.15 4.03 1.30
CA ILE A 91 5.68 5.10 0.40
C ILE A 91 5.18 4.46 -0.89
N ASN A 92 3.93 4.74 -1.25
CA ASN A 92 3.36 4.43 -2.55
C ASN A 92 3.51 5.66 -3.45
N THR A 93 4.18 5.51 -4.58
CA THR A 93 4.52 6.64 -5.45
C THR A 93 4.59 6.20 -6.90
N THR A 94 4.35 7.11 -7.83
CA THR A 94 4.72 6.93 -9.24
C THR A 94 6.18 7.30 -9.51
N PHE A 95 6.86 7.92 -8.55
CA PHE A 95 8.18 8.53 -8.68
C PHE A 95 8.26 9.36 -9.97
N PRO A 96 7.43 10.41 -10.10
CA PRO A 96 7.08 10.99 -11.39
C PRO A 96 8.22 11.80 -12.01
N VAL A 97 8.17 12.01 -13.32
CA VAL A 97 8.82 13.17 -13.92
C VAL A 97 7.96 14.40 -13.58
N GLN A 98 8.55 15.41 -12.95
CA GLN A 98 7.77 16.56 -12.49
C GLN A 98 8.51 17.90 -12.64
N PRO A 99 7.80 18.98 -13.02
CA PRO A 99 8.39 20.31 -13.06
C PRO A 99 8.81 20.78 -11.67
N GLY A 100 10.04 21.30 -11.56
CA GLY A 100 10.54 21.92 -10.33
C GLY A 100 11.11 20.96 -9.28
N CYS A 101 11.20 19.66 -9.59
CA CYS A 101 11.95 18.69 -8.79
C CYS A 101 12.60 17.67 -9.74
N SER A 102 13.92 17.69 -9.79
CA SER A 102 14.69 16.78 -10.63
C SER A 102 14.70 15.35 -10.08
N ALA A 103 14.95 14.38 -10.96
CA ALA A 103 15.15 12.99 -10.55
C ALA A 103 16.27 12.85 -9.50
N GLU A 104 17.36 13.62 -9.64
CA GLU A 104 18.48 13.61 -8.68
C GLU A 104 18.07 14.12 -7.30
N GLU A 105 17.20 15.14 -7.22
CA GLU A 105 16.67 15.62 -5.93
C GLU A 105 15.78 14.57 -5.25
N MET A 106 14.95 13.86 -6.02
CA MET A 106 14.16 12.75 -5.49
C MET A 106 15.06 11.60 -5.02
N LEU A 107 16.10 11.26 -5.79
CA LEU A 107 17.08 10.22 -5.39
C LEU A 107 17.84 10.62 -4.13
N ALA A 108 18.29 11.86 -4.02
CA ALA A 108 18.92 12.40 -2.81
C ALA A 108 17.99 12.35 -1.59
N PHE A 109 16.68 12.54 -1.79
CA PHE A 109 15.70 12.32 -0.73
C PHE A 109 15.67 10.86 -0.28
N THR A 110 15.69 9.90 -1.21
CA THR A 110 15.70 8.47 -0.87
C THR A 110 16.96 8.06 -0.13
N GLU A 111 18.14 8.57 -0.52
CA GLU A 111 19.41 8.28 0.16
C GLU A 111 19.41 8.85 1.58
N ARG A 112 19.01 10.11 1.74
CA ARG A 112 18.96 10.77 3.07
C ARG A 112 18.07 10.01 4.05
N ASN A 113 16.98 9.42 3.57
CA ASN A 113 15.96 8.79 4.41
C ASN A 113 16.00 7.26 4.38
N ARG A 114 17.09 6.64 3.88
CA ARG A 114 17.14 5.20 3.63
C ARG A 114 16.95 4.32 4.87
N ASP A 115 17.39 4.81 6.03
CA ASP A 115 17.27 4.06 7.29
C ASP A 115 15.90 4.27 7.95
N LYS A 116 15.14 5.28 7.47
CA LYS A 116 13.81 5.63 7.97
C LYS A 116 12.69 4.96 7.15
N ILE A 117 12.88 4.85 5.84
CA ILE A 117 11.88 4.30 4.92
C ILE A 117 12.13 2.80 4.76
N THR A 118 11.16 1.99 5.18
CA THR A 118 11.19 0.53 5.10
C THR A 118 11.12 0.04 3.65
N CYS A 119 10.21 0.59 2.83
CA CYS A 119 10.14 0.24 1.41
C CYS A 119 9.36 1.29 0.60
N ILE A 120 9.80 1.52 -0.64
CA ILE A 120 9.08 2.34 -1.62
C ILE A 120 8.43 1.43 -2.66
N ASN A 121 7.10 1.54 -2.77
CA ASN A 121 6.30 0.85 -3.76
C ASN A 121 6.10 1.79 -4.96
N VAL A 122 6.74 1.47 -6.08
CA VAL A 122 6.70 2.30 -7.29
C VAL A 122 5.66 1.76 -8.26
N SER A 123 4.62 2.55 -8.54
CA SER A 123 3.57 2.15 -9.49
C SER A 123 4.10 2.17 -10.92
N ARG A 124 4.07 1.02 -11.60
CA ARG A 124 4.38 0.87 -13.02
C ARG A 124 3.42 -0.13 -13.62
N HIS A 125 2.69 0.25 -14.64
CA HIS A 125 1.68 -0.62 -15.23
C HIS A 125 2.22 -1.26 -16.52
N LEU A 126 1.64 -2.40 -16.95
CA LEU A 126 1.96 -2.97 -18.26
C LEU A 126 1.66 -1.95 -19.36
N THR A 127 0.42 -1.43 -19.35
CA THR A 127 0.02 -0.31 -20.19
C THR A 127 0.51 0.99 -19.58
N LYS A 128 1.23 1.81 -20.36
CA LYS A 128 1.66 3.15 -19.92
C LYS A 128 0.52 4.13 -20.01
N TYR A 129 -0.04 4.51 -18.86
CA TYR A 129 -1.16 5.45 -18.77
C TYR A 129 -0.74 6.90 -18.51
N VAL A 130 0.44 7.10 -17.95
CA VAL A 130 1.01 8.40 -17.58
C VAL A 130 2.49 8.44 -17.90
N GLU A 131 3.08 9.64 -17.88
CA GLU A 131 4.52 9.78 -17.99
C GLU A 131 5.20 9.21 -16.74
N GLU A 132 5.97 8.14 -16.92
CA GLU A 132 6.72 7.48 -15.87
C GLU A 132 8.19 7.97 -15.89
N SER A 133 8.83 8.07 -14.72
CA SER A 133 10.29 8.24 -14.71
C SER A 133 10.99 7.00 -15.27
N PRO A 134 12.17 7.16 -15.90
CA PRO A 134 12.93 6.05 -16.45
C PRO A 134 13.22 4.96 -15.44
N ASP A 135 13.28 3.70 -15.87
CA ASP A 135 13.54 2.57 -14.98
C ASP A 135 14.92 2.66 -14.32
N GLU A 136 15.90 3.24 -15.02
CA GLU A 136 17.23 3.50 -14.50
C GLU A 136 17.22 4.45 -13.29
N ILE A 137 16.23 5.34 -13.22
CA ILE A 137 16.03 6.21 -12.05
C ILE A 137 15.43 5.40 -10.90
N VAL A 138 14.41 4.59 -11.16
CA VAL A 138 13.81 3.70 -10.14
C VAL A 138 14.85 2.74 -9.56
N ALA A 139 15.72 2.18 -10.41
CA ALA A 139 16.80 1.28 -9.99
C ALA A 139 17.83 1.93 -9.04
N ARG A 140 17.96 3.27 -9.08
CA ARG A 140 18.87 4.03 -8.22
C ARG A 140 18.25 4.43 -6.88
N ILE A 141 16.98 4.12 -6.62
CA ILE A 141 16.36 4.36 -5.32
C ILE A 141 17.13 3.61 -4.22
N ALA A 142 17.62 4.38 -3.24
CA ALA A 142 18.50 3.89 -2.19
C ALA A 142 17.80 3.00 -1.15
N THR A 143 16.49 3.16 -0.99
CA THR A 143 15.67 2.36 -0.07
C THR A 143 15.39 0.97 -0.67
N PRO A 144 14.96 -0.01 0.13
CA PRO A 144 14.25 -1.17 -0.42
C PRO A 144 13.09 -0.67 -1.31
N LYS A 145 12.89 -1.36 -2.43
CA LYS A 145 11.85 -0.99 -3.40
C LYS A 145 11.27 -2.21 -4.07
N ARG A 146 10.03 -2.06 -4.51
CA ARG A 146 9.35 -2.99 -5.42
C ARG A 146 8.48 -2.20 -6.39
N VAL A 147 8.15 -2.84 -7.49
CA VAL A 147 7.22 -2.29 -8.47
C VAL A 147 5.83 -2.83 -8.18
N ASN A 148 4.84 -1.95 -8.13
CA ASN A 148 3.43 -2.31 -8.04
C ASN A 148 2.76 -2.17 -9.40
N CYS A 149 2.08 -3.22 -9.86
CA CYS A 149 1.33 -3.22 -11.11
C CYS A 149 -0.09 -3.71 -10.88
N VAL A 150 -1.07 -2.82 -11.05
CA VAL A 150 -2.48 -3.24 -11.10
C VAL A 150 -2.74 -3.87 -12.47
N LEU A 151 -3.25 -5.10 -12.48
CA LEU A 151 -3.70 -5.80 -13.68
C LEU A 151 -5.21 -5.61 -13.82
N TYR A 152 -5.61 -4.65 -14.65
CA TYR A 152 -7.02 -4.37 -14.92
C TYR A 152 -7.55 -5.31 -16.00
N MET A 153 -8.81 -5.74 -15.91
CA MET A 153 -9.48 -6.82 -16.68
C MET A 153 -8.86 -7.20 -18.05
N ASP A 154 -8.68 -6.23 -18.96
CA ASP A 154 -8.13 -6.43 -20.31
C ASP A 154 -6.63 -6.09 -20.44
N TYR A 155 -5.83 -6.47 -19.44
CA TYR A 155 -4.38 -6.26 -19.49
C TYR A 155 -3.72 -7.16 -20.58
N PRO A 156 -2.63 -6.71 -21.22
CA PRO A 156 -1.95 -7.47 -22.26
C PRO A 156 -1.16 -8.63 -21.65
N ALA A 157 -1.83 -9.75 -21.42
CA ALA A 157 -1.25 -10.90 -20.71
C ALA A 157 -0.02 -11.49 -21.43
N ASP A 158 0.06 -11.38 -22.75
CA ASP A 158 1.22 -11.78 -23.56
C ASP A 158 2.49 -10.95 -23.25
N GLU A 159 2.34 -9.72 -22.76
CA GLU A 159 3.45 -8.85 -22.36
C GLU A 159 3.98 -9.13 -20.94
N LEU A 160 3.34 -10.00 -20.14
CA LEU A 160 3.75 -10.29 -18.76
C LEU A 160 5.22 -10.74 -18.66
N THR A 161 5.69 -11.56 -19.59
CA THR A 161 7.07 -12.05 -19.60
C THR A 161 8.06 -10.91 -19.88
N ASP A 162 7.76 -10.04 -20.84
CA ASP A 162 8.59 -8.89 -21.17
C ASP A 162 8.61 -7.87 -20.01
N TYR A 163 7.47 -7.71 -19.33
CA TYR A 163 7.37 -6.93 -18.11
C TYR A 163 8.22 -7.50 -16.97
N ALA A 164 8.24 -8.82 -16.78
CA ALA A 164 9.13 -9.46 -15.80
C ALA A 164 10.61 -9.27 -16.19
N GLU A 165 10.97 -9.41 -17.47
CA GLU A 165 12.34 -9.17 -17.95
C GLU A 165 12.79 -7.71 -17.74
N ARG A 166 11.90 -6.72 -17.94
CA ARG A 166 12.15 -5.29 -17.67
C ARG A 166 12.68 -5.07 -16.25
N TRP A 167 12.04 -5.69 -15.24
CA TRP A 167 12.41 -5.50 -13.83
C TRP A 167 13.48 -6.47 -13.35
N ARG A 168 13.58 -7.65 -13.95
CA ARG A 168 14.68 -8.60 -13.70
C ARG A 168 16.03 -7.99 -14.00
N LYS A 169 16.14 -7.16 -15.06
CA LYS A 169 17.36 -6.42 -15.42
C LYS A 169 17.95 -5.65 -14.23
N TYR A 170 17.09 -5.14 -13.35
CA TYR A 170 17.45 -4.33 -12.18
C TYR A 170 17.32 -5.08 -10.85
N ASN A 171 16.89 -6.34 -10.88
CA ASN A 171 16.54 -7.13 -9.69
C ASN A 171 15.53 -6.42 -8.78
N ILE A 172 14.48 -5.83 -9.36
CA ILE A 172 13.43 -5.13 -8.61
C ILE A 172 12.19 -6.04 -8.55
N PRO A 173 11.78 -6.51 -7.36
CA PRO A 173 10.61 -7.38 -7.22
C PRO A 173 9.34 -6.75 -7.77
N VAL A 174 8.44 -7.59 -8.30
CA VAL A 174 7.16 -7.15 -8.87
C VAL A 174 6.01 -7.63 -8.00
N GLN A 175 5.15 -6.70 -7.59
CA GLN A 175 3.88 -6.99 -6.96
C GLN A 175 2.73 -6.67 -7.93
N PHE A 176 2.14 -7.70 -8.49
CA PHE A 176 0.86 -7.61 -9.21
C PHE A 176 -0.29 -7.46 -8.22
N ARG A 177 -1.29 -6.66 -8.59
CA ARG A 177 -2.49 -6.45 -7.78
C ARG A 177 -3.73 -6.70 -8.61
N TYR A 178 -4.65 -7.43 -8.02
CA TYR A 178 -6.03 -7.50 -8.49
C TYR A 178 -6.72 -6.15 -8.28
N ASP A 179 -7.79 -5.89 -9.02
CA ASP A 179 -8.64 -4.76 -8.73
C ASP A 179 -9.39 -4.99 -7.42
N TYR A 180 -9.03 -4.23 -6.39
CA TYR A 180 -9.59 -4.43 -5.06
C TYR A 180 -11.09 -4.09 -5.02
N THR A 181 -11.63 -3.27 -5.95
CA THR A 181 -13.07 -2.96 -5.98
C THR A 181 -13.92 -4.18 -6.33
N GLU A 182 -13.32 -5.19 -6.97
CA GLU A 182 -13.96 -6.45 -7.35
C GLU A 182 -13.68 -7.58 -6.34
N THR A 183 -12.89 -7.33 -5.28
CA THR A 183 -12.55 -8.37 -4.29
C THR A 183 -13.62 -8.42 -3.19
N THR A 184 -14.06 -9.64 -2.86
CA THR A 184 -15.00 -9.92 -1.76
C THR A 184 -14.41 -10.99 -0.84
N PRO A 185 -14.92 -11.15 0.40
CA PRO A 185 -14.50 -12.23 1.28
C PRO A 185 -14.63 -13.61 0.65
N GLU A 186 -15.65 -13.82 -0.19
CA GLU A 186 -15.92 -15.09 -0.86
C GLU A 186 -14.92 -15.39 -1.99
N ASN A 187 -14.51 -14.37 -2.76
CA ASN A 187 -13.61 -14.55 -3.90
C ASN A 187 -12.13 -14.34 -3.55
N LEU A 188 -11.83 -13.89 -2.33
CA LEU A 188 -10.49 -13.52 -1.90
C LEU A 188 -9.49 -14.65 -2.19
N TYR A 189 -9.81 -15.88 -1.80
CA TYR A 189 -8.98 -17.08 -2.02
C TYR A 189 -9.43 -17.94 -3.20
N GLN A 190 -10.43 -17.51 -3.96
CA GLN A 190 -10.94 -18.29 -5.07
C GLN A 190 -9.94 -18.25 -6.25
N GLU A 191 -9.43 -19.42 -6.63
CA GLU A 191 -8.59 -19.57 -7.83
C GLU A 191 -9.43 -19.82 -9.09
N GLU A 192 -10.57 -20.50 -8.96
CA GLU A 192 -11.43 -20.82 -10.09
C GLU A 192 -11.96 -19.54 -10.74
N GLY A 193 -11.71 -19.39 -12.04
CA GLY A 193 -12.08 -18.18 -12.79
C GLY A 193 -11.13 -17.00 -12.62
N ASP A 194 -10.07 -17.11 -11.80
CA ASP A 194 -9.06 -16.06 -11.70
C ASP A 194 -8.11 -16.10 -12.91
N LYS A 195 -8.46 -15.32 -13.93
CA LYS A 195 -7.68 -15.18 -15.17
C LYS A 195 -6.25 -14.69 -14.90
N ILE A 196 -6.05 -13.80 -13.93
CA ILE A 196 -4.72 -13.27 -13.61
C ILE A 196 -3.84 -14.38 -13.05
N LEU A 197 -4.34 -15.12 -12.07
CA LEU A 197 -3.61 -16.22 -11.47
C LEU A 197 -3.24 -17.29 -12.51
N VAL A 198 -4.18 -17.64 -13.39
CA VAL A 198 -3.95 -18.59 -14.49
C VAL A 198 -2.86 -18.09 -15.43
N ASP A 199 -2.93 -16.82 -15.85
CA ASP A 199 -1.96 -16.23 -16.76
C ASP A 199 -0.55 -16.13 -16.15
N LEU A 200 -0.44 -15.87 -14.84
CA LEU A 200 0.81 -15.88 -14.09
C LEU A 200 1.37 -17.30 -13.92
N LYS A 201 0.56 -18.28 -13.48
CA LYS A 201 0.97 -19.70 -13.34
C LYS A 201 1.42 -20.31 -14.67
N LYS A 202 0.89 -19.83 -15.80
CA LYS A 202 1.32 -20.26 -17.15
C LYS A 202 2.74 -19.78 -17.52
N ARG A 203 3.19 -18.65 -16.97
CA ARG A 203 4.42 -17.97 -17.40
C ARG A 203 5.55 -18.05 -16.38
N PHE A 204 5.21 -18.19 -15.10
CA PHE A 204 6.14 -18.08 -13.98
C PHE A 204 6.05 -19.29 -13.05
N ALA A 205 7.16 -19.59 -12.35
CA ALA A 205 7.20 -20.71 -11.44
C ALA A 205 6.49 -20.35 -10.13
N TYR A 206 5.33 -20.95 -9.87
CA TYR A 206 4.60 -20.76 -8.62
C TYR A 206 5.37 -21.34 -7.42
N LYS A 207 5.35 -20.62 -6.30
CA LYS A 207 6.16 -20.93 -5.10
C LYS A 207 5.32 -21.18 -3.85
N GLY A 208 4.18 -20.52 -3.71
CA GLY A 208 3.32 -20.66 -2.55
C GLY A 208 2.30 -19.53 -2.41
N LEU A 209 1.50 -19.64 -1.36
CA LEU A 209 0.42 -18.72 -1.01
C LEU A 209 0.58 -18.31 0.45
N ASP A 210 0.56 -17.00 0.71
CA ASP A 210 0.29 -16.45 2.04
C ASP A 210 -1.09 -15.81 2.10
N GLY A 211 -1.60 -15.60 3.32
CA GLY A 211 -2.84 -14.87 3.49
C GLY A 211 -3.32 -14.70 4.92
N CYS A 212 -4.25 -13.76 5.08
CA CYS A 212 -5.01 -13.47 6.29
C CYS A 212 -6.48 -13.17 5.95
N ARG A 213 -7.29 -12.75 6.93
CA ARG A 213 -8.71 -12.46 6.68
C ARG A 213 -8.96 -11.39 5.60
N MET A 214 -8.03 -10.44 5.41
CA MET A 214 -8.24 -9.29 4.51
C MET A 214 -7.50 -9.34 3.17
N ARG A 215 -6.48 -10.21 3.02
CA ARG A 215 -5.64 -10.28 1.82
C ARG A 215 -4.98 -11.63 1.65
N ASN A 216 -4.48 -11.89 0.45
CA ASN A 216 -3.56 -12.98 0.17
C ASN A 216 -2.40 -12.54 -0.74
N GLY A 217 -1.43 -13.44 -0.94
CA GLY A 217 -0.30 -13.27 -1.82
C GLY A 217 0.12 -14.59 -2.46
N TYR A 218 -0.06 -14.71 -3.78
CA TYR A 218 0.47 -15.81 -4.58
C TYR A 218 1.89 -15.46 -5.02
N HIS A 219 2.87 -16.27 -4.63
CA HIS A 219 4.28 -16.03 -4.88
C HIS A 219 4.79 -16.79 -6.10
N PHE A 220 5.64 -16.12 -6.88
CA PHE A 220 6.23 -16.64 -8.10
C PHE A 220 7.72 -16.33 -8.17
N ASP A 221 8.45 -17.18 -8.88
CA ASP A 221 9.82 -16.94 -9.34
C ASP A 221 9.84 -16.85 -10.87
N TYR A 222 10.62 -15.89 -11.37
CA TYR A 222 11.02 -15.85 -12.77
C TYR A 222 12.52 -15.60 -12.90
N LYS A 223 13.29 -16.68 -13.10
CA LYS A 223 14.75 -16.62 -13.28
C LYS A 223 15.43 -15.89 -12.12
N GLY A 224 14.99 -16.15 -10.89
CA GLY A 224 15.49 -15.51 -9.66
C GLY A 224 14.83 -14.18 -9.32
N LEU A 225 13.93 -13.65 -10.17
CA LEU A 225 13.10 -12.50 -9.81
C LEU A 225 11.91 -12.96 -8.97
N HIS A 226 11.81 -12.46 -7.74
CA HIS A 226 10.62 -12.65 -6.91
C HIS A 226 9.47 -11.78 -7.41
N MET A 227 8.31 -12.40 -7.55
CA MET A 227 7.08 -11.71 -7.89
C MET A 227 5.95 -12.19 -6.98
N THR A 228 4.96 -11.33 -6.76
CA THR A 228 3.78 -11.71 -5.98
C THR A 228 2.53 -11.13 -6.60
N TYR A 229 1.44 -11.88 -6.58
CA TYR A 229 0.12 -11.41 -6.97
C TYR A 229 -0.79 -11.42 -5.75
N HIS A 230 -1.34 -10.26 -5.40
CA HIS A 230 -2.18 -10.13 -4.21
C HIS A 230 -3.61 -9.73 -4.58
N LYS A 231 -4.56 -10.34 -3.88
CA LYS A 231 -5.92 -9.83 -3.71
C LYS A 231 -6.06 -9.21 -2.33
N THR A 232 -6.85 -8.16 -2.22
CA THR A 232 -7.05 -7.43 -0.97
C THR A 232 -8.46 -6.88 -0.96
N LEU A 233 -9.15 -7.04 0.16
CA LEU A 233 -10.51 -6.50 0.32
C LEU A 233 -10.52 -4.97 0.18
N PRO A 234 -11.58 -4.39 -0.40
CA PRO A 234 -11.74 -2.94 -0.54
C PRO A 234 -12.02 -2.24 0.80
N TYR A 235 -12.49 -2.99 1.80
CA TYR A 235 -12.66 -2.57 3.18
C TYR A 235 -11.76 -3.42 4.08
N SER A 236 -11.14 -2.76 5.04
CA SER A 236 -10.19 -3.33 5.98
C SER A 236 -10.81 -3.59 7.36
N THR A 237 -12.09 -3.25 7.56
CA THR A 237 -12.85 -3.59 8.77
C THR A 237 -13.56 -4.93 8.60
N ILE A 238 -13.24 -5.89 9.47
CA ILE A 238 -13.89 -7.21 9.50
C ILE A 238 -14.69 -7.34 10.79
N VAL A 239 -15.98 -7.65 10.68
CA VAL A 239 -16.85 -7.87 11.83
C VAL A 239 -16.85 -9.36 12.18
N GLU A 240 -16.38 -9.71 13.37
CA GLU A 240 -16.23 -11.10 13.82
C GLU A 240 -16.56 -11.23 15.31
N THR A 241 -17.26 -12.30 15.69
CA THR A 241 -17.45 -12.68 17.10
C THR A 241 -16.28 -13.54 17.54
N GLY A 242 -15.52 -13.05 18.53
CA GLY A 242 -14.40 -13.78 19.10
C GLY A 242 -14.83 -14.94 20.00
N ASP A 243 -13.86 -15.77 20.39
CA ASP A 243 -14.05 -16.89 21.32
C ASP A 243 -14.56 -16.46 22.70
N ASP A 244 -14.40 -15.18 23.06
CA ASP A 244 -14.92 -14.53 24.26
C ASP A 244 -16.41 -14.14 24.15
N GLY A 245 -17.05 -14.42 23.01
CA GLY A 245 -18.43 -14.08 22.73
C GLY A 245 -18.67 -12.60 22.40
N VAL A 246 -17.61 -11.79 22.29
CA VAL A 246 -17.70 -10.38 21.93
C VAL A 246 -17.57 -10.22 20.42
N THR A 247 -18.50 -9.49 19.80
CA THR A 247 -18.36 -9.05 18.40
C THR A 247 -17.46 -7.83 18.34
N TYR A 248 -16.44 -7.88 17.48
CA TYR A 248 -15.45 -6.84 17.29
C TYR A 248 -15.53 -6.25 15.88
N ASP A 249 -15.20 -4.97 15.76
CA ASP A 249 -14.79 -4.36 14.50
C ASP A 249 -13.26 -4.49 14.41
N ILE A 250 -12.77 -5.46 13.63
CA ILE A 250 -11.34 -5.74 13.46
C ILE A 250 -10.76 -4.81 12.39
N LEU A 251 -9.86 -3.91 12.78
CA LEU A 251 -9.25 -2.92 11.89
C LEU A 251 -7.87 -3.38 11.39
N TYR A 252 -7.71 -3.43 10.06
CA TYR A 252 -6.42 -3.69 9.41
C TYR A 252 -5.73 -2.42 8.91
N ASP A 253 -6.51 -1.43 8.44
CA ASP A 253 -6.03 -0.11 8.06
C ASP A 253 -6.80 0.99 8.81
N ILE A 254 -6.14 2.13 8.99
CA ILE A 254 -6.69 3.41 9.45
C ILE A 254 -6.22 4.46 8.44
N LEU A 255 -7.09 5.39 8.06
CA LEU A 255 -6.74 6.41 7.07
C LEU A 255 -6.58 7.78 7.75
N ILE A 256 -5.49 8.47 7.48
CA ILE A 256 -5.38 9.91 7.70
C ILE A 256 -5.61 10.58 6.35
N LYS A 257 -6.76 11.24 6.20
CA LYS A 257 -7.14 11.95 4.97
C LYS A 257 -6.30 13.21 4.79
N GLN A 258 -6.34 13.77 3.59
CA GLN A 258 -5.67 14.99 3.16
C GLN A 258 -5.98 16.21 4.06
N THR A 259 -7.15 16.20 4.68
CA THR A 259 -7.65 17.20 5.63
C THR A 259 -7.12 17.01 7.06
N GLY A 260 -6.41 15.91 7.32
CA GLY A 260 -6.01 15.46 8.65
C GLY A 260 -7.05 14.59 9.36
N GLU A 261 -8.26 14.41 8.82
CA GLU A 261 -9.26 13.56 9.46
C GLU A 261 -8.80 12.09 9.55
N ILE A 262 -9.07 11.44 10.69
CA ILE A 262 -8.75 10.03 10.93
C ILE A 262 -10.01 9.19 10.71
N HIS A 263 -9.92 8.23 9.81
CA HIS A 263 -11.01 7.31 9.42
C HIS A 263 -10.62 5.89 9.77
N SER A 264 -11.59 5.09 10.23
CA SER A 264 -11.35 3.70 10.63
C SER A 264 -11.16 2.78 9.44
N ASP A 265 -11.55 3.20 8.23
CA ASP A 265 -11.43 2.41 7.01
C ASP A 265 -11.73 3.27 5.75
N TRP A 266 -11.67 2.62 4.57
CA TRP A 266 -12.03 3.14 3.25
C TRP A 266 -13.53 3.42 3.06
N THR A 267 -14.38 3.10 4.03
CA THR A 267 -15.84 3.33 3.99
C THR A 267 -16.26 4.76 4.33
N GLY A 268 -15.31 5.63 4.72
CA GLY A 268 -15.58 7.02 5.11
C GLY A 268 -16.05 7.20 6.55
N VAL A 269 -15.99 6.14 7.36
CA VAL A 269 -16.34 6.19 8.79
C VAL A 269 -15.18 6.81 9.56
N LYS A 270 -15.45 7.90 10.29
CA LYS A 270 -14.46 8.53 11.19
C LYS A 270 -14.08 7.57 12.31
N LEU A 271 -12.79 7.52 12.64
CA LEU A 271 -12.28 6.72 13.74
C LEU A 271 -12.71 7.33 15.07
N ASP A 272 -13.27 6.50 15.96
CA ASP A 272 -13.37 6.87 17.37
C ASP A 272 -12.03 6.59 18.07
N VAL A 273 -11.25 7.66 18.23
CA VAL A 273 -9.88 7.59 18.78
C VAL A 273 -9.89 7.07 20.23
N ASP A 274 -10.88 7.45 21.05
CA ASP A 274 -10.95 7.06 22.45
C ASP A 274 -11.29 5.58 22.63
N ALA A 275 -12.11 5.03 21.73
CA ALA A 275 -12.30 3.59 21.67
C ALA A 275 -11.10 2.86 21.10
N TYR A 276 -10.42 3.40 20.09
CA TYR A 276 -9.24 2.76 19.51
C TYR A 276 -8.06 2.70 20.49
N ARG A 277 -7.93 3.69 21.38
CA ARG A 277 -7.01 3.63 22.55
C ARG A 277 -7.22 2.41 23.43
N LYS A 278 -8.40 1.80 23.39
CA LYS A 278 -8.80 0.62 24.16
C LYS A 278 -8.95 -0.62 23.28
N ALA A 279 -8.44 -0.59 22.05
CA ALA A 279 -8.53 -1.70 21.12
C ALA A 279 -7.88 -2.95 21.72
N VAL A 280 -8.49 -4.11 21.44
CA VAL A 280 -7.92 -5.41 21.77
C VAL A 280 -6.88 -5.77 20.70
N TYR A 281 -5.73 -6.29 21.13
CA TYR A 281 -4.67 -6.72 20.23
C TYR A 281 -4.68 -8.25 20.09
N GLU A 282 -4.56 -8.73 18.85
CA GLU A 282 -4.37 -10.15 18.53
C GLU A 282 -3.09 -10.38 17.71
N PRO A 283 -2.48 -11.57 17.72
CA PRO A 283 -1.35 -11.86 16.83
C PRO A 283 -1.70 -11.59 15.37
N TYR A 284 -0.73 -11.13 14.58
CA TYR A 284 -0.99 -10.95 13.15
C TYR A 284 -1.33 -12.29 12.51
N ASP A 285 -2.47 -12.34 11.82
CA ASP A 285 -3.08 -13.57 11.31
C ASP A 285 -2.58 -13.97 9.90
N LEU A 286 -1.60 -13.25 9.36
CA LEU A 286 -0.91 -13.59 8.12
C LEU A 286 -0.14 -14.90 8.27
N ARG A 287 -0.46 -15.89 7.43
CA ARG A 287 0.12 -17.24 7.46
C ARG A 287 0.50 -17.70 6.06
N VAL A 288 1.52 -18.56 5.99
CA VAL A 288 1.78 -19.36 4.79
C VAL A 288 0.72 -20.48 4.74
N LEU A 289 -0.04 -20.50 3.65
CA LEU A 289 -1.12 -21.45 3.41
C LEU A 289 -0.66 -22.57 2.46
N GLU A 290 0.26 -22.26 1.54
CA GLU A 290 0.82 -23.21 0.59
C GLU A 290 2.30 -22.93 0.31
N GLY A 291 3.07 -23.99 0.10
CA GLY A 291 4.41 -23.90 -0.49
C GLY A 291 5.45 -23.27 0.43
N THR A 292 6.40 -22.55 -0.16
CA THR A 292 7.47 -21.84 0.56
C THR A 292 7.44 -20.38 0.14
N VAL A 293 7.13 -19.52 1.12
CA VAL A 293 7.07 -18.07 0.98
C VAL A 293 8.15 -17.47 1.88
N ASP A 294 9.00 -16.65 1.29
CA ASP A 294 10.00 -15.86 2.02
C ASP A 294 9.41 -14.46 2.27
N PHE A 295 9.37 -14.06 3.55
CA PHE A 295 8.86 -12.76 4.03
C PHE A 295 9.96 -11.69 4.09
#